data_AF-A0A518DVL1-F1
#
_entry.id   AF-A0A518DVL1-F1
#
_cell.length_a   1.000
_cell.length_b   1.000
_cell.length_c   1.000
_cell.angle_alpha   90.00
_cell.angle_beta   90.00
_cell.angle_gamma   90.00
#
_symmetry.space_group_name_H-M   'P 1'
#
loop_
_entity.id
_entity.type
_entity.pdbx_description
1 polymer ?
#
loop_
_entity_poly.entity_id
_entity_poly.type
_entity_poly.pdbx_seq_one_letter_code
_entity_poly.pdbx_strand_id
1 'polypeptide(L)'
;MAGAPPPAVAKILSPVCSRLRFGAMLYQGAIGLRLGTALALGFSLVHLFLGGWLGMVLAILALVGIPLIFALRGWLTPCSLAEAARAVDARYGLQDRALTALATGKGEPTPVQTIQLRDAVQRMQVVKPAEAAPWPRLPYLATSLLTGLAAVGLLLLSIAGNRASVEFAAPTSSPAAVPAIANLAPGQTESSQQLRPYQADQLYRHDPALLDRRIVGDYFLPADITLLPGPTPKD
;
A
#
# COMPACT_ATOMS: atom_id res chain seq x y z
N MET A 1 9.95 10.00 30.90
CA MET A 1 10.46 8.70 30.39
C MET A 1 9.50 7.61 30.85
N ALA A 2 8.97 6.78 29.95
CA ALA A 2 8.05 5.71 30.32
C ALA A 2 8.82 4.47 30.77
N GLY A 3 8.66 4.05 32.03
CA GLY A 3 9.25 2.81 32.55
C GLY A 3 8.73 1.57 31.81
N ALA A 4 9.59 0.55 31.69
CA ALA A 4 9.24 -0.70 31.01
C ALA A 4 8.09 -1.42 31.72
N PRO A 5 7.09 -1.95 30.99
CA PRO A 5 5.97 -2.67 31.57
C PRO A 5 6.42 -4.02 32.16
N PRO A 6 5.65 -4.59 33.13
CA PRO A 6 5.97 -5.89 33.70
C PRO A 6 6.04 -6.98 32.61
N PRO A 7 7.06 -7.86 32.60
CA PRO A 7 7.29 -8.81 31.51
C PRO A 7 6.14 -9.80 31.32
N ALA A 8 5.44 -10.16 32.41
CA ALA A 8 4.27 -11.03 32.36
C ALA A 8 3.10 -10.42 31.58
N VAL A 9 2.80 -9.13 31.82
CA VAL A 9 1.72 -8.40 31.13
C VAL A 9 2.09 -8.18 29.67
N ALA A 10 3.34 -7.78 29.39
CA ALA A 10 3.84 -7.59 28.03
C ALA A 10 3.74 -8.87 27.20
N LYS A 11 4.06 -10.03 27.78
CA LYS A 11 3.96 -11.33 27.11
C LYS A 11 2.52 -11.65 26.71
N ILE A 12 1.55 -11.41 27.59
CA ILE A 12 0.13 -11.67 27.33
C ILE A 12 -0.45 -10.71 26.27
N LEU A 13 -0.02 -9.44 26.28
CA LEU A 13 -0.51 -8.43 25.32
C LEU A 13 0.16 -8.49 23.94
N SER A 14 1.35 -9.10 23.83
CA SER A 14 2.09 -9.23 22.56
C SER A 14 1.28 -9.81 21.38
N PRO A 15 0.48 -10.90 21.54
CA PRO A 15 -0.35 -11.41 20.44
C PRO A 15 -1.47 -10.44 20.05
N VAL A 16 -2.03 -9.70 21.01
CA VAL A 16 -3.05 -8.68 20.74
C VAL A 16 -2.44 -7.54 19.93
N CYS A 17 -1.25 -7.08 20.31
CA CYS A 17 -0.55 -6.05 19.55
C CYS A 17 -0.21 -6.50 18.12
N SER A 18 0.24 -7.73 17.93
CA SER A 18 0.49 -8.28 16.58
C SER A 18 -0.78 -8.25 15.71
N ARG A 19 -1.93 -8.64 16.27
CA ARG A 19 -3.22 -8.57 15.58
C ARG A 19 -3.66 -7.14 15.25
N LEU A 20 -3.49 -6.20 16.19
CA LEU A 20 -3.80 -4.80 15.95
C LEU A 20 -2.92 -4.20 14.84
N ARG A 21 -1.62 -4.52 14.81
CA ARG A 21 -0.71 -4.09 13.73
C ARG A 21 -1.10 -4.66 12.39
N PHE A 22 -1.47 -5.95 12.35
CA PHE A 22 -1.96 -6.57 11.12
C PHE A 22 -3.27 -5.92 10.64
N GLY A 23 -4.20 -5.62 11.56
CA GLY A 23 -5.41 -4.87 11.25
C GLY A 23 -5.11 -3.48 10.69
N ALA A 24 -4.17 -2.75 11.29
CA ALA A 24 -3.73 -1.44 10.82
C ALA A 24 -3.07 -1.50 9.42
N MET A 25 -2.23 -2.51 9.18
CA MET A 25 -1.64 -2.79 7.86
C MET A 25 -2.71 -3.02 6.80
N LEU A 26 -3.70 -3.87 7.07
CA LEU A 26 -4.80 -4.14 6.14
C LEU A 26 -5.66 -2.91 5.87
N TYR A 27 -5.99 -2.15 6.93
CA TYR A 27 -6.81 -0.95 6.81
C TYR A 27 -6.10 0.15 6.00
N GLN A 28 -4.85 0.45 6.33
CA GLN A 28 -4.05 1.43 5.57
C GLN A 28 -3.80 0.95 4.14
N GLY A 29 -3.47 -0.33 3.95
CA GLY A 29 -3.31 -0.93 2.63
C GLY A 29 -4.56 -0.79 1.76
N ALA A 30 -5.76 -0.98 2.34
CA ALA A 30 -7.02 -0.76 1.64
C ALA A 30 -7.27 0.71 1.26
N ILE A 31 -6.89 1.66 2.12
CA ILE A 31 -6.90 3.10 1.77
C ILE A 31 -5.93 3.37 0.61
N GLY A 32 -4.70 2.88 0.71
CA GLY A 32 -3.69 3.02 -0.33
C GLY A 32 -4.11 2.37 -1.65
N LEU A 33 -4.83 1.26 -1.62
CA LEU A 33 -5.37 0.60 -2.81
C LEU A 33 -6.40 1.49 -3.52
N ARG A 34 -7.33 2.10 -2.77
CA ARG A 34 -8.31 3.03 -3.36
C ARG A 34 -7.66 4.25 -4.01
N LEU A 35 -6.70 4.85 -3.31
CA LEU A 35 -5.94 5.99 -3.83
C LEU A 35 -5.09 5.59 -5.05
N GLY A 36 -4.41 4.44 -4.97
CA GLY A 36 -3.62 3.87 -6.05
C GLY A 36 -4.46 3.56 -7.28
N THR A 37 -5.65 2.99 -7.10
CA THR A 37 -6.63 2.78 -8.18
C THR A 37 -7.05 4.09 -8.82
N ALA A 38 -7.44 5.11 -8.05
CA ALA A 38 -7.85 6.40 -8.59
C ALA A 38 -6.73 7.06 -9.42
N LEU A 39 -5.49 7.00 -8.93
CA LEU A 39 -4.32 7.54 -9.64
C LEU A 39 -3.97 6.71 -10.88
N ALA A 40 -4.03 5.38 -10.80
CA ALA A 40 -3.77 4.51 -11.93
C ALA A 40 -4.79 4.74 -13.06
N LEU A 41 -6.06 4.96 -12.73
CA LEU A 41 -7.09 5.34 -13.70
C LEU A 41 -6.78 6.70 -14.34
N GLY A 42 -6.37 7.69 -13.54
CA GLY A 42 -5.93 8.99 -14.04
C GLY A 42 -4.75 8.88 -15.02
N PHE A 43 -3.71 8.13 -14.66
CA PHE A 43 -2.55 7.92 -15.54
C PHE A 43 -2.90 7.11 -16.79
N SER A 44 -3.82 6.15 -16.69
CA SER A 44 -4.32 5.40 -17.84
C SER A 44 -5.09 6.32 -18.80
N LEU A 45 -5.88 7.26 -18.27
CA LEU A 45 -6.59 8.24 -19.09
C LEU A 45 -5.61 9.19 -19.79
N VAL A 46 -4.59 9.70 -19.08
CA VAL A 46 -3.53 10.54 -19.66
C VAL A 46 -2.76 9.77 -20.73
N HIS A 47 -2.48 8.47 -20.51
CA HIS A 47 -1.83 7.61 -21.49
C HIS A 47 -2.63 7.50 -22.81
N LEU A 48 -3.96 7.46 -22.74
CA LEU A 48 -4.81 7.43 -23.93
C LEU A 48 -4.69 8.71 -24.78
N PHE A 49 -4.43 9.86 -24.16
CA PHE A 49 -4.34 11.15 -24.88
C PHE A 49 -2.93 11.47 -25.37
N LEU A 50 -1.91 11.24 -24.55
CA LEU A 50 -0.53 11.64 -24.86
C LEU A 50 0.24 10.53 -25.59
N GLY A 51 -0.25 9.28 -25.52
CA GLY A 51 0.50 8.11 -25.96
C GLY A 51 1.75 7.86 -25.12
N GLY A 52 2.43 6.74 -25.40
CA GLY A 52 3.75 6.45 -24.83
C GLY A 52 3.75 5.62 -23.53
N TRP A 53 4.81 4.83 -23.38
CA TRP A 53 4.96 3.83 -22.31
C TRP A 53 5.00 4.41 -20.89
N LEU A 54 5.32 5.69 -20.73
CA LEU A 54 5.46 6.34 -19.41
C LEU A 54 4.16 6.32 -18.61
N GLY A 55 3.01 6.60 -19.25
CA GLY A 55 1.71 6.59 -18.56
C GLY A 55 1.35 5.20 -18.01
N MET A 56 1.72 4.14 -18.73
CA MET A 56 1.53 2.76 -18.29
C MET A 56 2.42 2.42 -17.08
N VAL A 57 3.69 2.84 -17.10
CA VAL A 57 4.60 2.63 -15.96
C VAL A 57 4.11 3.37 -14.72
N LEU A 58 3.66 4.62 -14.87
CA LEU A 58 3.09 5.40 -13.76
C LEU A 58 1.79 4.77 -13.24
N ALA A 59 0.94 4.24 -14.11
CA ALA A 59 -0.28 3.55 -13.70
C ALA A 59 0.03 2.29 -12.88
N ILE A 60 0.99 1.46 -13.32
CA ILE A 60 1.44 0.27 -12.58
C ILE A 60 2.05 0.66 -11.24
N LEU A 61 2.93 1.67 -11.23
CA LEU A 61 3.58 2.15 -10.02
C LEU A 61 2.57 2.71 -9.02
N ALA A 62 1.55 3.44 -9.49
CA ALA A 62 0.47 3.94 -8.64
C ALA A 62 -0.39 2.79 -8.08
N LEU A 63 -0.71 1.81 -8.91
CA LEU A 63 -1.59 0.69 -8.54
C LEU A 63 -0.96 -0.25 -7.51
N VAL A 64 0.35 -0.49 -7.61
CA VAL A 64 1.06 -1.42 -6.71
C VAL A 64 1.82 -0.68 -5.61
N GLY A 65 2.54 0.39 -5.96
CA GLY A 65 3.42 1.10 -5.05
C GLY A 65 2.68 1.83 -3.93
N ILE A 66 1.57 2.50 -4.23
CA ILE A 66 0.81 3.27 -3.23
C ILE A 66 0.21 2.35 -2.15
N PRO A 67 -0.56 1.29 -2.47
CA PRO A 67 -1.02 0.36 -1.45
C PRO A 67 0.12 -0.29 -0.65
N LEU A 68 1.26 -0.58 -1.27
CA LEU A 68 2.41 -1.15 -0.57
C LEU A 68 3.00 -0.17 0.44
N ILE A 69 3.18 1.10 0.08
CA ILE A 69 3.67 2.17 0.97
C ILE A 69 2.72 2.35 2.17
N PHE A 70 1.40 2.37 1.92
CA PHE A 70 0.43 2.52 2.99
C PHE A 70 0.35 1.28 3.90
N ALA A 71 0.40 0.08 3.33
CA ALA A 71 0.45 -1.15 4.11
C ALA A 71 1.71 -1.20 4.99
N LEU A 72 2.87 -0.81 4.44
CA LEU A 72 4.12 -0.73 5.19
C LEU A 72 4.05 0.33 6.30
N ARG A 73 3.48 1.50 6.01
CA ARG A 73 3.20 2.53 7.03
C ARG A 73 2.32 1.98 8.16
N GLY A 74 1.26 1.24 7.83
CA GLY A 74 0.40 0.59 8.82
C GLY A 74 1.14 -0.46 9.65
N TRP A 75 2.02 -1.23 9.02
CA TRP A 75 2.84 -2.23 9.71
C TRP A 75 3.89 -1.62 10.66
N LEU A 76 4.52 -0.53 10.23
CA LEU A 76 5.52 0.22 11.00
C LEU A 76 4.90 1.09 12.09
N THR A 77 3.59 1.27 12.09
CA THR A 77 2.90 2.02 13.15
C THR A 77 3.14 1.30 14.49
N PRO A 78 3.76 1.96 15.48
CA PRO A 78 4.05 1.33 16.76
C PRO A 78 2.73 0.97 17.46
N CYS A 79 2.58 -0.30 17.86
CA CYS A 79 1.47 -0.69 18.71
C CYS A 79 1.78 -0.28 20.14
N SER A 80 0.99 0.63 20.71
CA SER A 80 1.12 0.93 22.12
C SER A 80 0.49 -0.20 22.94
N LEU A 81 1.21 -0.68 23.95
CA LEU A 81 0.63 -1.67 24.88
C LEU A 81 -0.59 -1.11 25.63
N ALA A 82 -0.68 0.23 25.75
CA ALA A 82 -1.85 0.93 26.27
C ALA A 82 -3.08 0.79 25.37
N GLU A 83 -2.94 0.79 24.04
CA GLU A 83 -4.04 0.48 23.11
C GLU A 83 -4.44 -0.98 23.20
N ALA A 84 -3.47 -1.91 23.29
CA ALA A 84 -3.77 -3.33 23.46
C ALA A 84 -4.53 -3.59 24.77
N ALA A 85 -4.11 -2.97 25.88
CA ALA A 85 -4.82 -3.04 27.16
C ALA A 85 -6.25 -2.47 27.06
N ARG A 86 -6.41 -1.29 26.44
CA ARG A 86 -7.74 -0.67 26.20
C ARG A 86 -8.65 -1.56 25.35
N ALA A 87 -8.12 -2.21 24.31
CA ALA A 87 -8.90 -3.12 23.47
C ALA A 87 -9.38 -4.35 24.25
N VAL A 88 -8.52 -4.91 25.11
CA VAL A 88 -8.89 -6.01 26.01
C VAL A 88 -9.92 -5.56 27.05
N ASP A 89 -9.71 -4.41 27.69
CA ASP A 89 -10.61 -3.86 28.71
C ASP A 89 -12.00 -3.58 28.14
N ALA A 90 -12.08 -2.99 26.94
CA ALA A 90 -13.33 -2.71 26.24
C ALA A 90 -14.11 -3.98 25.89
N ARG A 91 -13.42 -5.08 25.54
CA ARG A 91 -14.09 -6.33 25.13
C ARG A 91 -14.53 -7.18 26.32
N TYR A 92 -13.71 -7.26 27.37
CA TYR A 92 -13.93 -8.13 28.53
C TYR A 92 -14.51 -7.40 29.75
N GLY A 93 -14.79 -6.10 29.63
CA GLY A 93 -15.41 -5.31 30.70
C GLY A 93 -14.51 -5.18 31.93
N LEU A 94 -13.19 -5.17 31.75
CA LEU A 94 -12.23 -5.16 32.86
C LEU A 94 -12.07 -3.78 33.54
N GLN A 95 -12.88 -2.78 33.16
CA GLN A 95 -12.96 -1.46 33.83
C GLN A 95 -11.57 -0.84 34.10
N ASP A 96 -10.74 -0.72 33.06
CA ASP A 96 -9.39 -0.14 33.13
C ASP A 96 -8.39 -0.90 34.03
N ARG A 97 -8.69 -2.13 34.47
CA ARG A 97 -7.77 -2.93 35.29
C ARG A 97 -6.51 -3.32 34.52
N ALA A 98 -6.59 -3.62 33.22
CA ALA A 98 -5.39 -3.92 32.44
C ALA A 98 -4.52 -2.68 32.24
N LEU A 99 -5.15 -1.54 31.97
CA LEU A 99 -4.44 -0.26 31.86
C LEU A 99 -3.78 0.15 33.19
N THR A 100 -4.49 -0.02 34.30
CA THR A 100 -3.97 0.24 35.65
C THR A 100 -2.79 -0.68 35.96
N ALA A 101 -2.91 -1.99 35.69
CA ALA A 101 -1.81 -2.93 35.89
C ALA A 101 -0.56 -2.55 35.08
N LEU A 102 -0.74 -1.98 33.88
CA LEU A 102 0.35 -1.50 33.04
C LEU A 102 0.99 -0.22 33.59
N ALA A 103 0.21 0.66 34.23
CA ALA A 103 0.70 1.88 34.87
C ALA A 103 1.46 1.60 36.18
N THR A 104 0.97 0.64 36.97
CA THR A 104 1.53 0.27 38.29
C THR A 104 2.90 -0.41 38.21
N GLY A 105 3.30 -0.92 37.05
CA GLY A 105 4.66 -1.45 36.83
C GLY A 105 5.78 -0.41 36.94
N LYS A 106 5.46 0.88 37.14
CA LYS A 106 6.42 1.98 37.29
C LYS A 106 6.69 2.24 38.77
N GLY A 107 7.71 1.59 39.33
CA GLY A 107 8.18 1.81 40.70
C GLY A 107 8.14 0.56 41.56
N GLU A 108 8.49 0.71 42.84
CA GLU A 108 8.43 -0.38 43.81
C GLU A 108 6.95 -0.65 44.15
N PRO A 109 6.41 -1.84 43.82
CA PRO A 109 4.99 -2.09 43.98
C PRO A 109 4.64 -2.22 45.46
N THR A 110 3.64 -1.48 45.90
CA THR A 110 3.08 -1.65 47.26
C THR A 110 2.45 -3.04 47.43
N PRO A 111 2.34 -3.57 48.66
CA PRO A 111 1.70 -4.87 48.90
C PRO A 111 0.27 -4.98 48.36
N VAL A 112 -0.47 -3.86 48.31
CA VAL A 112 -1.82 -3.84 47.71
C VAL A 112 -1.73 -3.93 46.18
N GLN A 113 -0.77 -3.23 45.56
CA GLN A 113 -0.54 -3.26 44.12
C GLN A 113 -0.09 -4.64 43.63
N THR A 114 0.68 -5.39 44.41
CA THR A 114 1.09 -6.75 44.03
C THR A 114 -0.12 -7.71 43.99
N ILE A 115 -1.05 -7.58 44.93
CA ILE A 115 -2.31 -8.35 44.94
C ILE A 115 -3.18 -7.98 43.73
N GLN A 116 -3.34 -6.67 43.45
CA GLN A 116 -4.10 -6.19 42.28
C GLN A 116 -3.48 -6.65 40.96
N LEU A 117 -2.15 -6.60 40.84
CA LEU A 117 -1.42 -7.08 39.68
C LEU A 117 -1.63 -8.59 39.49
N ARG A 118 -1.63 -9.37 40.58
CA ARG A 118 -1.87 -10.82 40.52
C ARG A 118 -3.29 -11.14 40.06
N ASP A 119 -4.31 -10.46 40.57
CA ASP A 119 -5.71 -10.62 40.11
C ASP A 119 -5.85 -10.22 38.63
N ALA A 120 -5.25 -9.09 38.22
CA ALA A 120 -5.27 -8.66 36.82
C ALA A 120 -4.61 -9.68 35.89
N VAL A 121 -3.44 -10.21 36.27
CA VAL A 121 -2.75 -11.26 35.49
C VAL A 121 -3.60 -12.52 35.39
N GLN A 122 -4.22 -12.95 36.49
CA GLN A 122 -5.09 -14.15 36.49
C GLN A 122 -6.30 -13.97 35.56
N ARG A 123 -6.92 -12.78 35.53
CA ARG A 123 -8.02 -12.48 34.60
C ARG A 123 -7.55 -12.39 33.15
N MET A 124 -6.38 -11.79 32.91
CA MET A 124 -5.80 -11.68 31.57
C MET A 124 -5.44 -13.03 30.94
N GLN A 125 -5.22 -14.08 31.73
CA GLN A 125 -4.96 -15.43 31.21
C GLN A 125 -6.15 -16.03 30.43
N VAL A 126 -7.37 -15.56 30.69
CA VAL A 126 -8.59 -16.05 30.01
C VAL A 126 -8.85 -15.30 28.69
N VAL A 127 -8.13 -14.21 28.44
CA VAL A 127 -8.32 -13.35 27.26
C VAL A 127 -7.91 -14.09 26.00
N LYS A 128 -8.85 -14.20 25.05
CA LYS A 128 -8.57 -14.72 23.71
C LYS A 128 -8.19 -13.54 22.80
N PRO A 129 -6.97 -13.51 22.24
CA PRO A 129 -6.52 -12.39 21.40
C PRO A 129 -7.42 -12.13 20.18
N ALA A 130 -8.09 -13.16 19.67
CA ALA A 130 -8.99 -13.05 18.53
C ALA A 130 -10.29 -12.30 18.84
N GLU A 131 -10.77 -12.38 20.08
CA GLU A 131 -11.97 -11.68 20.52
C GLU A 131 -11.65 -10.24 20.93
N ALA A 132 -10.48 -10.00 21.52
CA ALA A 132 -10.02 -8.67 21.92
C ALA A 132 -9.73 -7.74 20.73
N ALA A 133 -9.16 -8.29 19.65
CA ALA A 133 -8.84 -7.55 18.43
C ALA A 133 -9.46 -8.28 17.22
N PRO A 134 -10.78 -8.13 17.00
CA PRO A 134 -11.43 -8.71 15.84
C PRO A 134 -10.84 -8.10 14.56
N TRP A 135 -10.80 -8.89 13.50
CA TRP A 135 -10.30 -8.41 12.21
C TRP A 135 -11.14 -7.24 11.69
N PRO A 136 -10.52 -6.31 10.95
CA PRO A 136 -11.26 -5.22 10.32
C PRO A 136 -12.40 -5.79 9.48
N ARG A 137 -13.54 -5.09 9.49
CA ARG A 137 -14.76 -5.54 8.83
C ARG A 137 -14.48 -5.91 7.37
N LEU A 138 -14.70 -7.18 7.02
CA LEU A 138 -14.59 -7.74 5.66
C LEU A 138 -15.17 -6.85 4.54
N PRO A 139 -16.35 -6.18 4.67
CA PRO A 139 -16.90 -5.38 3.56
C PRO A 139 -15.97 -4.25 3.07
N TYR A 140 -15.16 -3.67 3.95
CA TYR A 140 -14.23 -2.61 3.54
C TYR A 140 -13.09 -3.14 2.68
N LEU A 141 -12.57 -4.33 3.04
CA LEU A 141 -11.54 -5.01 2.26
C LEU A 141 -12.11 -5.53 0.93
N ALA A 142 -13.30 -6.11 0.95
CA ALA A 142 -13.97 -6.62 -0.24
C ALA A 142 -14.22 -5.51 -1.28
N THR A 143 -14.75 -4.37 -0.85
CA THR A 143 -14.98 -3.22 -1.76
C THR A 143 -13.67 -2.69 -2.35
N SER A 144 -12.61 -2.57 -1.53
CA SER A 144 -11.30 -2.10 -2.01
C SER A 144 -10.65 -3.08 -3.00
N LEU A 145 -10.78 -4.38 -2.73
CA LEU A 145 -10.30 -5.44 -3.63
C LEU A 145 -11.06 -5.43 -4.96
N LEU A 146 -12.39 -5.31 -4.92
CA LEU A 146 -13.21 -5.22 -6.14
C LEU A 146 -12.84 -4.01 -6.99
N THR A 147 -12.63 -2.84 -6.37
CA THR A 147 -12.17 -1.64 -7.11
C THR A 147 -10.78 -1.84 -7.71
N GLY A 148 -9.87 -2.50 -6.99
CA GLY A 148 -8.54 -2.83 -7.49
C GLY A 148 -8.59 -3.78 -8.69
N LEU A 149 -9.38 -4.85 -8.60
CA LEU A 149 -9.58 -5.80 -9.69
C LEU A 149 -10.21 -5.15 -10.93
N ALA A 150 -11.21 -4.29 -10.75
CA ALA A 150 -11.81 -3.54 -11.85
C ALA A 150 -10.77 -2.64 -12.55
N ALA A 151 -9.89 -1.98 -11.79
CA ALA A 151 -8.82 -1.16 -12.34
C ALA A 151 -7.77 -1.98 -13.11
N VAL A 152 -7.38 -3.14 -12.59
CA VAL A 152 -6.49 -4.08 -13.30
C VAL A 152 -7.15 -4.54 -14.61
N GLY A 153 -8.43 -4.90 -14.57
CA GLY A 153 -9.19 -5.30 -15.77
C GLY A 153 -9.22 -4.21 -16.84
N LEU A 154 -9.48 -2.96 -16.43
CA LEU A 154 -9.47 -1.81 -17.34
C LEU A 154 -8.07 -1.54 -17.91
N LEU A 155 -7.02 -1.65 -17.08
CA LEU A 155 -5.64 -1.49 -17.53
C LEU A 155 -5.25 -2.55 -18.57
N LEU A 156 -5.60 -3.83 -18.33
CA LEU A 156 -5.37 -4.92 -19.27
C LEU A 156 -6.14 -4.73 -20.58
N LEU A 157 -7.39 -4.27 -20.49
CA LEU A 157 -8.21 -3.95 -21.66
C LEU A 157 -7.58 -2.82 -22.50
N SER A 158 -7.04 -1.79 -21.84
CA SER A 158 -6.33 -0.70 -22.52
C SER A 158 -5.08 -1.18 -23.27
N ILE A 159 -4.35 -2.15 -22.71
CA ILE A 159 -3.16 -2.73 -23.36
C ILE A 159 -3.57 -3.59 -24.56
N ALA A 160 -4.65 -4.36 -24.44
CA ALA A 160 -5.17 -5.20 -25.51
C ALA A 160 -5.72 -4.37 -26.68
N GLY A 161 -6.46 -3.29 -26.39
CA GLY A 161 -7.06 -2.41 -27.41
C GLY A 161 -6.03 -1.77 -28.35
N ASN A 162 -4.86 -1.35 -27.83
CA ASN A 162 -3.81 -0.74 -28.64
C ASN A 162 -3.20 -1.69 -29.70
N ARG A 163 -3.35 -3.01 -29.54
CA ARG A 163 -2.81 -3.98 -30.52
C ARG A 163 -3.70 -4.13 -31.75
N ALA A 164 -5.01 -3.98 -31.60
CA ALA A 164 -5.96 -4.18 -32.70
C ALA A 164 -5.84 -3.11 -33.80
N SER A 165 -5.33 -1.92 -33.48
CA SER A 165 -5.21 -0.81 -34.42
C SER A 165 -4.03 -0.94 -35.39
N VAL A 166 -3.08 -1.85 -35.16
CA VAL A 166 -1.87 -1.98 -35.99
C VAL A 166 -2.11 -2.89 -37.21
N GLU A 167 -3.11 -3.77 -37.18
CA GLU A 167 -3.31 -4.82 -38.19
C GLU A 167 -4.14 -4.35 -39.40
N PHE A 168 -4.97 -3.31 -39.26
CA PHE A 168 -5.80 -2.79 -40.37
C PHE A 168 -5.10 -1.83 -41.32
N ALA A 169 -3.85 -1.45 -41.04
CA ALA A 169 -3.02 -0.64 -41.93
C ALA A 169 -2.04 -1.49 -42.76
N ALA A 170 -2.33 -2.78 -42.97
CA ALA A 170 -1.66 -3.52 -44.03
C ALA A 170 -2.05 -2.84 -45.36
N PRO A 171 -1.10 -2.22 -46.09
CA PRO A 171 -1.39 -1.75 -47.42
C PRO A 171 -1.85 -2.98 -48.18
N THR A 172 -3.05 -2.91 -48.73
CA THR A 172 -3.47 -3.86 -49.76
C THR A 172 -2.41 -3.71 -50.84
N SER A 173 -1.41 -4.59 -50.80
CA SER A 173 -0.47 -4.75 -51.90
C SER A 173 -1.36 -5.17 -53.05
N SER A 174 -1.80 -4.18 -53.83
CA SER A 174 -2.49 -4.41 -55.08
C SER A 174 -1.66 -5.43 -55.84
N PRO A 175 -2.14 -6.66 -56.06
CA PRO A 175 -1.34 -7.71 -56.69
C PRO A 175 -1.12 -7.48 -58.19
N ALA A 176 -1.26 -6.23 -58.68
CA ALA A 176 -1.40 -5.92 -60.10
C ALA A 176 -0.27 -5.12 -60.74
N ALA A 177 0.84 -4.79 -60.06
CA ALA A 177 1.83 -3.90 -60.69
C ALA A 177 3.29 -4.11 -60.27
N VAL A 178 3.86 -5.31 -60.45
CA VAL A 178 5.27 -5.43 -60.90
C VAL A 178 5.45 -6.64 -61.82
N PRO A 179 5.04 -6.58 -63.10
CA PRO A 179 5.79 -7.27 -64.14
C PRO A 179 7.07 -6.49 -64.45
N ALA A 180 8.17 -7.22 -64.67
CA ALA A 180 9.39 -6.76 -65.36
C ALA A 180 10.41 -5.90 -64.59
N ILE A 181 11.12 -6.50 -63.63
CA ILE A 181 12.57 -6.22 -63.44
C ILE A 181 13.31 -7.56 -63.46
N ALA A 182 13.17 -8.30 -64.56
CA ALA A 182 13.94 -9.52 -64.84
C ALA A 182 15.18 -9.24 -65.73
N ASN A 183 15.53 -7.98 -65.97
CA ASN A 183 16.68 -7.62 -66.80
C ASN A 183 17.33 -6.35 -66.24
N LEU A 184 18.33 -6.50 -65.36
CA LEU A 184 19.46 -5.57 -65.24
C LEU A 184 20.63 -6.30 -64.56
N ALA A 185 21.53 -6.76 -65.44
CA ALA A 185 22.98 -6.96 -65.33
C ALA A 185 23.64 -7.42 -63.99
N PRO A 186 24.51 -8.45 -64.03
CA PRO A 186 25.50 -8.71 -62.99
C PRO A 186 26.66 -7.71 -63.13
N GLY A 187 26.86 -6.84 -62.15
CA GLY A 187 28.08 -6.02 -62.10
C GLY A 187 27.96 -4.68 -61.37
N GLN A 188 27.55 -4.68 -60.10
CA GLN A 188 27.86 -3.59 -59.14
C GLN A 188 27.94 -4.15 -57.71
N THR A 189 28.85 -5.09 -57.49
CA THR A 189 29.53 -5.24 -56.21
C THR A 189 30.70 -4.25 -56.20
N GLU A 190 31.04 -3.70 -55.04
CA GLU A 190 32.14 -2.76 -54.79
C GLU A 190 31.78 -1.27 -54.94
N SER A 191 31.19 -0.67 -53.88
CA SER A 191 31.47 0.70 -53.42
C SER A 191 30.38 1.25 -52.49
N SER A 192 30.21 0.63 -51.31
CA SER A 192 29.54 1.31 -50.17
C SER A 192 30.12 0.85 -48.83
N GLN A 193 31.42 0.55 -48.83
CA GLN A 193 32.22 0.30 -47.64
C GLN A 193 32.91 1.62 -47.25
N GLN A 194 32.15 2.68 -46.96
CA GLN A 194 32.77 3.91 -46.47
C GLN A 194 31.81 4.77 -45.64
N LEU A 195 32.24 4.97 -44.39
CA LEU A 195 31.92 6.07 -43.47
C LEU A 195 30.58 5.99 -42.72
N ARG A 196 30.64 5.52 -41.47
CA ARG A 196 30.59 6.41 -40.28
C ARG A 196 30.82 5.63 -38.97
N PRO A 197 31.96 5.82 -38.30
CA PRO A 197 32.08 5.64 -36.86
C PRO A 197 31.93 7.02 -36.20
N TYR A 198 30.71 7.49 -35.93
CA TYR A 198 30.52 8.73 -35.15
C TYR A 198 29.08 8.84 -34.64
N GLN A 199 28.78 8.18 -33.53
CA GLN A 199 27.62 8.51 -32.66
C GLN A 199 27.76 7.81 -31.31
N ALA A 200 28.81 8.16 -30.58
CA ALA A 200 29.05 7.67 -29.21
C ALA A 200 29.08 8.79 -28.15
N ASP A 201 28.70 10.03 -28.47
CA ASP A 201 29.07 11.18 -27.62
C ASP A 201 27.96 12.23 -27.36
N GLN A 202 26.67 11.85 -27.35
CA GLN A 202 25.59 12.83 -27.15
C GLN A 202 24.50 12.50 -26.12
N LEU A 203 24.71 11.59 -25.16
CA LEU A 203 23.70 11.37 -24.11
C LEU A 203 24.18 11.35 -22.66
N TYR A 204 25.25 12.10 -22.34
CA TYR A 204 25.61 12.42 -20.96
C TYR A 204 25.78 13.93 -20.78
N ARG A 205 24.67 14.66 -20.75
CA ARG A 205 24.60 15.98 -20.12
C ARG A 205 23.25 16.10 -19.42
N HIS A 206 23.13 15.42 -18.28
CA HIS A 206 22.10 15.73 -17.31
C HIS A 206 22.71 16.32 -16.06
N ASP A 207 22.08 17.42 -15.66
CA ASP A 207 22.48 18.48 -14.77
C ASP A 207 22.32 18.05 -13.30
N PRO A 208 23.39 18.06 -12.48
CA PRO A 208 23.29 17.66 -11.08
C PRO A 208 22.77 18.76 -10.12
N ALA A 209 22.33 19.91 -10.61
CA ALA A 209 22.03 21.07 -9.75
C ALA A 209 20.58 21.21 -9.21
N LEU A 210 19.70 20.20 -9.37
CA LEU A 210 18.27 20.34 -9.01
C LEU A 210 17.73 19.33 -7.98
N LEU A 211 18.54 18.92 -7.01
CA LEU A 211 18.07 18.13 -5.85
C LEU A 211 18.46 18.77 -4.51
N ASP A 212 18.16 20.07 -4.37
CA ASP A 212 17.99 20.70 -3.06
C ASP A 212 16.54 21.17 -2.90
N ARG A 213 15.70 20.29 -2.36
CA ARG A 213 14.46 20.71 -1.69
C ARG A 213 14.06 19.71 -0.63
N ARG A 214 14.46 20.03 0.60
CA ARG A 214 13.79 19.61 1.83
C ARG A 214 12.28 19.82 1.68
N ILE A 215 11.51 18.73 1.74
CA ILE A 215 10.09 18.78 2.11
C ILE A 215 9.95 17.91 3.34
N VAL A 216 10.17 18.54 4.49
CA VAL A 216 9.64 18.10 5.78
C VAL A 216 8.19 18.54 5.77
N GLY A 217 7.28 17.61 5.50
CA GLY A 217 5.84 17.83 5.52
C GLY A 217 5.25 17.15 6.75
N ASP A 218 4.87 17.96 7.74
CA ASP A 218 4.03 17.58 8.86
C ASP A 218 2.70 17.03 8.34
N TYR A 219 2.52 15.71 8.42
CA TYR A 219 1.22 15.09 8.18
C TYR A 219 0.39 15.13 9.46
N PHE A 220 -0.39 16.20 9.54
CA PHE A 220 -1.64 16.35 10.26
C PHE A 220 -2.44 15.04 10.32
N LEU A 221 -2.70 14.55 11.53
CA LEU A 221 -3.71 13.53 11.82
C LEU A 221 -5.09 14.17 11.69
N PRO A 222 -6.05 13.58 10.95
CA PRO A 222 -7.43 14.03 11.01
C PRO A 222 -8.01 13.71 12.41
N ALA A 223 -8.48 14.75 13.10
CA ALA A 223 -9.03 14.70 14.45
C ALA A 223 -10.49 14.19 14.53
N ASP A 224 -11.07 13.67 13.45
CA ASP A 224 -12.46 13.20 13.45
C ASP A 224 -12.56 11.68 13.62
N ILE A 225 -12.34 11.22 14.86
CA ILE A 225 -12.97 10.00 15.35
C ILE A 225 -14.29 10.46 15.98
N THR A 226 -15.33 10.55 15.14
CA THR A 226 -16.70 10.77 15.61
C THR A 226 -17.08 9.61 16.52
N LEU A 227 -17.17 9.88 17.81
CA LEU A 227 -17.70 8.97 18.82
C LEU A 227 -19.14 8.62 18.44
N LEU A 228 -19.36 7.39 18.00
CA LEU A 228 -20.72 6.86 17.82
C LEU A 228 -21.46 6.93 19.18
N PRO A 229 -22.69 7.45 19.22
CA PRO A 229 -23.48 7.48 20.45
C PRO A 229 -23.69 6.05 20.96
N GLY A 230 -23.36 5.84 22.24
CA GLY A 230 -23.55 4.57 22.91
C GLY A 230 -25.03 4.17 22.97
N PRO A 231 -25.34 2.87 23.11
CA PRO A 231 -26.71 2.40 23.24
C PRO A 231 -27.35 3.01 24.49
N THR A 232 -28.46 3.72 24.31
CA THR A 232 -29.30 4.18 25.40
C THR A 232 -29.86 2.98 26.16
N PRO A 233 -29.78 2.94 27.50
CA PRO A 233 -30.44 1.91 28.28
C PRO A 233 -31.94 1.94 27.98
N LYS A 234 -32.52 0.77 27.73
CA LYS A 234 -33.97 0.59 27.72
C LYS A 234 -34.39 0.42 29.18
N ASP A 235 -35.19 1.36 29.66
CA ASP A 235 -35.96 1.23 30.89
C ASP A 235 -37.01 0.10 30.76
#